data_AF-A0A926QLX9-F1
#
_entry.id   AF-A0A926QLX9-F1
#
_cell.length_a   1.000
_cell.length_b   1.000
_cell.length_c   1.000
_cell.angle_alpha   90.00
_cell.angle_beta   90.00
_cell.angle_gamma   90.00
#
_symmetry.space_group_name_H-M   'P 1'
#
loop_
_entity.id
_entity.type
_entity.pdbx_description
1 polymer ?
#
loop_
_entity_poly.entity_id
_entity_poly.type
_entity_poly.pdbx_seq_one_letter_code
_entity_poly.pdbx_strand_id
1 'polypeptide(L)'
;MNVKAPPDKLKEAMSRAFNDLLDRNRNEILVTMMAYTIPETAIREVVREGFDQVYEQLKMKLEQAGIPEAADEAKVFIGEGLLIALSETIQLEKLLPWHS
;
A
#
# COMPACT_ATOMS: atom_id res chain seq x y z
N MET A 1 0.78 4.88 10.43
CA MET A 1 -0.54 5.42 10.00
C MET A 1 -1.58 5.26 11.10
N ASN A 2 -2.16 6.36 11.60
CA ASN A 2 -3.29 6.36 12.53
C ASN A 2 -4.52 6.93 11.79
N VAL A 3 -5.27 6.09 11.08
CA VAL A 3 -6.45 6.50 10.29
C VAL A 3 -7.68 6.08 11.07
N LYS A 4 -8.53 7.04 11.44
CA LYS A 4 -9.85 6.80 12.04
C LYS A 4 -10.91 7.25 11.05
N ALA A 5 -11.70 6.29 10.54
CA ALA A 5 -12.80 6.56 9.63
C ALA A 5 -13.96 5.59 9.91
N PRO A 6 -15.22 5.96 9.60
CA PRO A 6 -16.34 5.02 9.57
C PRO A 6 -16.03 3.82 8.65
N PRO A 7 -16.55 2.61 8.91
CA PRO A 7 -16.25 1.40 8.13
C PRO A 7 -16.43 1.62 6.61
N ASP A 8 -17.54 2.25 6.23
CA ASP A 8 -17.92 2.53 4.84
C ASP A 8 -16.96 3.52 4.14
N LYS A 9 -16.13 4.23 4.90
CA LYS A 9 -15.14 5.20 4.40
C LYS A 9 -13.71 4.81 4.71
N LEU A 10 -13.49 3.66 5.35
CA LEU A 10 -12.16 3.26 5.79
C LEU A 10 -11.25 3.03 4.60
N LYS A 11 -11.71 2.31 3.57
CA LYS A 11 -10.95 2.08 2.33
C LYS A 11 -10.52 3.39 1.68
N GLU A 12 -11.46 4.32 1.53
CA GLU A 12 -11.23 5.62 0.91
C GLU A 12 -10.31 6.52 1.77
N ALA A 13 -10.45 6.48 3.09
CA ALA A 13 -9.56 7.17 4.02
C ALA A 13 -8.16 6.57 4.06
N MET A 14 -8.02 5.25 3.90
CA MET A 14 -6.74 4.58 3.81
C MET A 14 -6.04 4.87 2.47
N SER A 15 -6.78 4.88 1.36
CA SER A 15 -6.29 5.31 0.06
C SER A 15 -5.79 6.76 0.11
N ARG A 16 -6.57 7.68 0.70
CA ARG A 16 -6.13 9.07 0.93
C ARG A 16 -4.90 9.17 1.83
N ALA A 17 -4.88 8.45 2.95
CA ALA A 17 -3.73 8.46 3.84
C ALA A 17 -2.47 7.89 3.19
N PHE A 18 -2.62 6.92 2.27
CA PHE A 18 -1.52 6.37 1.49
C PHE A 18 -0.99 7.37 0.48
N ASN A 19 -1.87 8.07 -0.24
CA ASN A 19 -1.49 9.16 -1.14
C ASN A 19 -0.75 10.27 -0.37
N ASP A 20 -1.26 10.68 0.78
CA ASP A 20 -0.58 11.67 1.65
C ASP A 20 0.80 11.18 2.12
N LEU A 21 0.96 9.87 2.35
CA LEU A 21 2.23 9.29 2.77
C LEU A 21 3.22 9.24 1.60
N LEU A 22 2.74 8.88 0.40
CA LEU A 22 3.47 8.93 -0.86
C LEU A 22 3.96 10.34 -1.17
N ASP A 23 3.12 11.36 -1.03
CA ASP A 23 3.54 12.74 -1.27
C ASP A 23 4.66 13.20 -0.32
N ARG A 24 4.63 12.74 0.94
CA ARG A 24 5.58 13.17 1.98
C ARG A 24 6.88 12.36 2.01
N ASN A 25 6.83 11.09 1.61
CA ASN A 25 7.96 10.15 1.72
C ASN A 25 8.17 9.38 0.41
N ARG A 26 7.95 10.06 -0.73
CA ARG A 26 7.89 9.47 -2.07
C ARG A 26 9.07 8.56 -2.36
N ASN A 27 10.28 9.05 -2.13
CA ASN A 27 11.50 8.31 -2.46
C ASN A 27 11.67 7.07 -1.58
N GLU A 28 11.39 7.15 -0.28
CA GLU A 28 11.51 5.99 0.61
C GLU A 28 10.44 4.93 0.33
N ILE A 29 9.19 5.34 0.08
CA ILE A 29 8.12 4.40 -0.28
C ILE A 29 8.41 3.75 -1.62
N LEU A 30 8.86 4.51 -2.63
CA LEU A 30 9.21 3.96 -3.94
C LEU A 30 10.38 2.98 -3.84
N VAL A 31 11.40 3.28 -3.03
CA VAL A 31 12.51 2.34 -2.78
C VAL A 31 12.00 1.07 -2.13
N THR A 32 11.18 1.15 -1.07
CA THR A 32 10.63 -0.04 -0.42
C THR A 32 9.71 -0.84 -1.34
N MET A 33 8.84 -0.16 -2.09
CA MET A 33 7.86 -0.79 -2.98
C MET A 33 8.51 -1.42 -4.22
N MET A 34 9.71 -1.01 -4.62
CA MET A 34 10.42 -1.56 -5.79
C MET A 34 11.65 -2.39 -5.44
N ALA A 35 12.11 -2.38 -4.18
CA ALA A 35 13.27 -3.13 -3.74
C ALA A 35 13.13 -4.66 -3.93
N TYR A 36 11.92 -5.18 -4.21
CA TYR A 36 11.71 -6.58 -4.54
C TYR A 36 12.45 -7.04 -5.81
N THR A 37 12.85 -6.11 -6.70
CA THR A 37 13.63 -6.43 -7.91
C THR A 37 15.13 -6.56 -7.65
N ILE A 38 15.60 -6.23 -6.45
CA ILE A 38 17.02 -6.24 -6.09
C ILE A 38 17.48 -7.71 -5.87
N PRO A 39 18.57 -8.15 -6.53
CA PRO A 39 18.92 -9.56 -6.57
C PRO A 39 19.40 -10.13 -5.22
N GLU A 40 19.96 -9.30 -4.35
CA GLU A 40 20.52 -9.64 -3.05
C GLU A 40 19.47 -10.22 -2.09
N THR A 41 19.70 -11.45 -1.63
CA THR A 41 18.76 -12.18 -0.76
C THR A 41 18.43 -11.43 0.52
N ALA A 42 19.42 -10.80 1.17
CA ALA A 42 19.21 -10.02 2.39
C ALA A 42 18.24 -8.85 2.17
N ILE A 43 18.26 -8.23 0.98
CA ILE A 43 17.34 -7.15 0.64
C ILE A 43 15.94 -7.72 0.40
N ARG A 44 15.83 -8.85 -0.30
CA ARG A 44 14.52 -9.52 -0.50
C ARG A 44 13.87 -9.97 0.80
N GLU A 45 14.66 -10.42 1.77
CA GLU A 45 14.15 -10.81 3.09
C GLU A 45 13.58 -9.61 3.83
N VAL A 46 14.31 -8.49 3.88
CA VAL A 46 13.84 -7.24 4.49
C VAL A 46 12.57 -6.72 3.80
N VAL A 47 12.52 -6.77 2.47
CA VAL A 47 11.34 -6.36 1.69
C VAL A 47 10.15 -7.26 1.98
N ARG A 48 10.34 -8.59 2.03
CA ARG A 48 9.30 -9.57 2.38
C ARG A 48 8.74 -9.28 3.78
N GLU A 49 9.60 -9.10 4.77
CA GLU A 49 9.19 -8.77 6.14
C GLU A 49 8.41 -7.45 6.22
N GLY A 50 8.83 -6.45 5.44
CA GLY A 50 8.10 -5.18 5.32
C GLY A 50 6.69 -5.36 4.79
N PHE A 51 6.52 -6.11 3.69
CA PHE A 51 5.20 -6.42 3.14
C PHE A 51 4.34 -7.25 4.10
N ASP A 52 4.92 -8.24 4.78
CA ASP A 52 4.23 -9.06 5.79
C ASP A 52 3.70 -8.18 6.94
N GLN A 53 4.53 -7.25 7.44
CA GLN A 53 4.12 -6.32 8.50
C GLN A 53 2.99 -5.37 8.05
N VAL A 54 3.07 -4.83 6.84
CA VAL A 54 2.03 -3.96 6.28
C VAL A 54 0.72 -4.73 6.14
N TYR A 55 0.78 -5.95 5.61
CA TYR A 55 -0.39 -6.82 5.45
C TYR A 55 -1.08 -7.09 6.78
N GLU A 56 -0.35 -7.56 7.80
CA GLU A 56 -0.95 -7.90 9.10
C GLU A 56 -1.52 -6.66 9.81
N GLN A 57 -0.83 -5.52 9.74
CA GLN A 57 -1.36 -4.27 10.31
C GLN A 57 -2.65 -3.81 9.62
N LEU A 58 -2.72 -3.95 8.29
CA LEU A 58 -3.87 -3.54 7.50
C LEU A 58 -5.06 -4.45 7.75
N LYS A 59 -4.86 -5.77 7.65
CA LYS A 59 -5.87 -6.79 7.95
C LYS A 59 -6.46 -6.58 9.35
N MET A 60 -5.60 -6.45 10.38
CA MET A 60 -6.05 -6.23 11.76
C MET A 60 -6.93 -4.97 11.89
N LYS A 61 -6.58 -3.88 11.21
CA LYS A 61 -7.38 -2.64 11.24
C LYS A 61 -8.72 -2.79 10.54
N LEU A 62 -8.74 -3.48 9.40
CA LEU A 62 -9.95 -3.77 8.65
C LEU A 62 -10.90 -4.66 9.47
N GLU A 63 -10.37 -5.70 10.12
CA GLU A 63 -11.11 -6.57 11.04
C GLU A 63 -11.69 -5.78 12.22
N GLN A 64 -10.89 -4.93 12.87
CA GLN A 64 -11.33 -4.08 13.98
C GLN A 64 -12.43 -3.08 13.58
N ALA A 65 -12.45 -2.68 12.32
CA ALA A 65 -13.49 -1.81 11.76
C ALA A 65 -14.73 -2.57 11.27
N GLY A 66 -14.76 -3.90 11.36
CA GLY A 66 -15.88 -4.73 10.91
C GLY A 66 -15.99 -4.85 9.39
N ILE A 67 -14.90 -4.63 8.65
CA ILE A 67 -14.88 -4.79 7.19
C ILE A 67 -14.89 -6.30 6.86
N PRO A 68 -15.86 -6.79 6.07
CA PRO A 68 -15.87 -8.17 5.60
C PRO A 68 -14.68 -8.42 4.67
N GLU A 69 -14.22 -9.68 4.58
CA GLU A 69 -13.10 -10.06 3.71
C GLU A 69 -11.81 -9.23 3.93
N ALA A 70 -11.53 -8.84 5.18
CA ALA A 70 -10.41 -7.97 5.55
C ALA A 70 -9.04 -8.44 5.01
N ALA A 71 -8.83 -9.76 4.93
CA ALA A 71 -7.62 -10.34 4.34
C ALA A 71 -7.50 -10.06 2.83
N ASP A 72 -8.60 -10.15 2.09
CA ASP A 72 -8.60 -9.89 0.65
C ASP A 72 -8.51 -8.40 0.35
N GLU A 73 -9.20 -7.56 1.13
CA GLU A 73 -9.06 -6.11 1.05
C GLU A 73 -7.62 -5.65 1.35
N ALA A 74 -6.93 -6.31 2.29
CA ALA A 74 -5.52 -6.02 2.57
C ALA A 74 -4.61 -6.37 1.37
N LYS A 75 -4.87 -7.48 0.66
CA LYS A 75 -4.14 -7.85 -0.57
C LYS A 75 -4.38 -6.83 -1.68
N VAL A 76 -5.63 -6.41 -1.88
CA VAL A 76 -6.01 -5.42 -2.89
C VAL A 76 -5.26 -4.11 -2.66
N PHE A 77 -5.23 -3.63 -1.42
CA PHE A 77 -4.53 -2.39 -1.07
C PHE A 77 -3.02 -2.43 -1.35
N ILE A 78 -2.35 -3.55 -1.02
CA ILE A 78 -0.93 -3.73 -1.35
C ILE A 78 -0.73 -3.73 -2.88
N GLY A 79 -1.62 -4.40 -3.61
CA GLY A 79 -1.62 -4.40 -5.07
C GLY A 79 -1.80 -3.01 -5.68
N GLU A 80 -2.72 -2.21 -5.15
CA GLU A 80 -2.92 -0.80 -5.55
C GLU A 80 -1.64 0.02 -5.30
N GLY A 81 -0.99 -0.16 -4.15
CA GLY A 81 0.27 0.53 -3.83
C GLY A 81 1.40 0.19 -4.82
N LEU A 82 1.53 -1.08 -5.22
CA LEU A 82 2.50 -1.52 -6.22
C LEU A 82 2.20 -0.95 -7.61
N LEU A 83 0.92 -0.93 -8.01
CA LEU A 83 0.49 -0.37 -9.30
C LEU A 83 0.78 1.13 -9.36
N ILE A 84 0.49 1.86 -8.28
CA ILE A 84 0.81 3.29 -8.16
C ILE A 84 2.32 3.49 -8.25
N ALA A 85 3.13 2.74 -7.49
CA ALA A 85 4.58 2.87 -7.50
C ALA A 85 5.18 2.62 -8.90
N LEU A 86 4.71 1.60 -9.61
CA LEU A 86 5.07 1.33 -11.00
C LEU A 86 4.70 2.52 -11.89
N SER A 87 3.44 2.96 -11.82
CA SER A 87 2.90 4.00 -12.69
C SER A 87 3.61 5.34 -12.50
N GLU A 88 3.91 5.71 -11.26
CA GLU A 88 4.69 6.90 -10.90
C GLU A 88 6.16 6.84 -11.37
N THR A 89 6.76 5.64 -11.38
CA THR A 89 8.17 5.47 -11.72
C THR A 89 8.43 5.55 -13.22
N ILE A 90 7.52 5.01 -14.02
CA ILE A 90 7.65 4.96 -15.49
C ILE A 90 6.59 5.77 -16.23
N GLN A 91 5.92 6.70 -15.54
CA GLN A 91 4.97 7.66 -16.11
C GLN A 91 3.79 6.99 -16.83
N LEU A 92 3.26 5.88 -16.29
CA LEU A 92 2.06 5.22 -16.81
C LEU A 92 0.79 5.83 -16.20
N GLU A 93 0.56 7.11 -16.46
CA GLU A 93 -0.53 7.88 -15.84
C GLU A 93 -1.89 7.16 -15.99
N LYS A 94 -2.15 6.50 -17.14
CA LYS A 94 -3.41 5.80 -17.45
C LYS A 94 -3.78 4.67 -16.48
N LEU A 95 -2.82 4.19 -15.70
CA LEU A 95 -3.02 3.11 -14.73
C LEU A 95 -3.29 3.63 -13.32
N LEU A 96 -3.19 4.95 -13.11
CA LEU A 96 -3.45 5.57 -11.82
C LEU A 96 -4.96 5.63 -11.56
N PRO A 97 -5.43 5.30 -10.34
CA PRO A 97 -6.85 5.26 -10.02
C PRO A 97 -7.53 6.65 -10.08
N TRP A 98 -6.75 7.72 -10.17
CA TRP A 98 -7.23 9.10 -10.34
C TRP A 98 -7.15 9.62 -11.79
N HIS A 99 -6.62 8.85 -12.74
CA HIS A 99 -6.65 9.26 -14.14
C HIS A 99 -8.04 8.96 -14.72
N SER A 100 -8.76 10.04 -15.07
CA SER A 100 -10.05 10.01 -15.78
C SER A 100 -9.86 9.93 -17.29
#